data_AF-A0A0N4XBW4-F1
#
_entry.id   AF-A0A0N4XBW4-F1
#
_cell.length_a   1.000
_cell.length_b   1.000
_cell.length_c   1.000
_cell.angle_alpha   90.00
_cell.angle_beta   90.00
_cell.angle_gamma   90.00
#
_symmetry.space_group_name_H-M   'P 1'
#
loop_
_entity.id
_entity.type
_entity.pdbx_description
1 polymer ?
#
loop_
_entity_poly.entity_id
_entity_poly.type
_entity_poly.pdbx_seq_one_letter_code
_entity_poly.pdbx_strand_id
1 'polypeptide(L)'
;MQAGDTTVRDSSDELAMELQLREEKTYQATDESKKEITIALNVWKQSLETESRRLQEVLPAVQKRYEALVKQRDELVENVNKLRRALNLAPYPPGEILDLDDVKTATSFSMDSVEDFSSVSTCSSLPTSQVNNNQSEKPQ
;
A
#
# COMPACT_ATOMS: atom_id res chain seq x y z
N MET A 1 61.50 25.70 -42.19
CA MET A 1 60.10 25.41 -42.60
C MET A 1 59.34 24.95 -41.37
N GLN A 2 58.12 25.43 -41.27
CA GLN A 2 57.32 25.62 -40.05
C GLN A 2 56.95 24.30 -39.37
N ALA A 3 57.37 24.11 -38.11
CA ALA A 3 56.78 23.12 -37.22
C ALA A 3 55.44 23.68 -36.76
N GLY A 4 54.38 23.32 -37.48
CA GLY A 4 52.99 23.63 -37.14
C GLY A 4 52.26 22.34 -36.82
N ASP A 5 52.71 21.63 -35.79
CA ASP A 5 51.91 20.58 -35.17
C ASP A 5 51.20 21.22 -33.97
N THR A 6 50.00 21.73 -34.24
CA THR A 6 49.11 22.28 -33.21
C THR A 6 47.86 21.41 -33.15
N THR A 7 48.03 20.18 -32.68
CA THR A 7 46.97 19.37 -32.06
C THR A 7 46.58 20.00 -30.73
N VAL A 8 45.98 21.19 -30.78
CA VAL A 8 45.27 21.81 -29.65
C VAL A 8 43.78 21.45 -29.78
N ARG A 9 43.52 20.18 -30.05
CA ARG A 9 42.17 19.65 -30.30
C ARG A 9 41.75 18.58 -29.29
N ASP A 10 42.63 18.21 -28.35
CA ASP A 10 42.45 16.93 -27.66
C ASP A 10 41.72 17.04 -26.33
N SER A 11 41.82 18.14 -25.58
CA SER A 11 41.14 18.25 -24.26
C SER A 11 39.68 18.72 -24.33
N SER A 12 39.36 19.64 -25.26
CA SER A 12 38.01 20.16 -25.42
C SER A 12 37.08 19.13 -26.07
N ASP A 13 37.57 18.41 -27.08
CA ASP A 13 36.80 17.37 -27.76
C ASP A 13 36.62 16.14 -26.83
N GLU A 14 37.61 15.82 -25.99
CA GLU A 14 37.50 14.77 -24.96
C GLU A 14 36.49 15.12 -23.87
N LEU A 15 36.48 16.36 -23.36
CA LEU A 15 35.49 16.82 -22.39
C LEU A 15 34.07 16.81 -22.97
N ALA A 16 33.92 17.19 -24.25
CA ALA A 16 32.62 17.16 -24.93
C ALA A 16 32.10 15.71 -25.08
N MET A 17 32.97 14.76 -25.44
CA MET A 17 32.59 13.35 -25.50
C MET A 17 32.24 12.78 -24.12
N GLU A 18 32.97 13.15 -23.05
CA GLU A 18 32.67 12.70 -21.70
C GLU A 18 31.31 13.24 -21.21
N LEU A 19 31.00 14.49 -21.51
CA LEU A 19 29.70 15.10 -21.21
C LEU A 19 28.57 14.39 -21.96
N GLN A 20 28.74 14.13 -23.25
CA GLN A 20 27.76 13.40 -24.06
C GLN A 20 27.53 11.98 -23.54
N LEU A 21 28.60 11.25 -23.20
CA LEU A 21 28.50 9.90 -22.65
C LEU A 21 27.82 9.89 -21.27
N ARG A 22 28.08 10.90 -20.43
CA ARG A 22 27.41 11.06 -19.13
C ARG A 22 25.93 11.33 -19.31
N GLU A 23 25.57 12.19 -20.26
CA GLU A 23 24.18 12.50 -20.59
C GLU A 23 23.45 11.24 -21.11
N GLU A 24 24.05 10.49 -22.03
CA GLU A 24 23.49 9.24 -22.56
C GLU A 24 23.25 8.20 -21.46
N LYS A 25 24.24 7.99 -20.57
CA LYS A 25 24.08 7.10 -19.40
C LYS A 25 22.94 7.52 -18.49
N THR A 26 22.72 8.82 -18.32
CA THR A 26 21.65 9.35 -17.46
C THR A 26 20.28 9.08 -18.08
N TYR A 27 20.13 9.27 -19.40
CA TYR A 27 18.89 8.91 -20.09
C TYR A 27 18.62 7.41 -20.07
N GLN A 28 19.65 6.59 -20.31
CA GLN A 28 19.52 5.13 -20.25
C GLN A 28 19.07 4.66 -18.86
N ALA A 29 19.71 5.12 -17.79
CA ALA A 29 19.34 4.78 -16.42
C ALA A 29 17.89 5.22 -16.09
N THR A 30 17.48 6.38 -16.61
CA THR A 30 16.10 6.87 -16.46
C THR A 30 15.10 5.97 -17.17
N ASP A 31 15.40 5.52 -18.38
CA ASP A 31 14.50 4.65 -19.15
C ASP A 31 14.45 3.22 -18.59
N GLU A 32 15.55 2.70 -18.04
CA GLU A 32 15.58 1.45 -17.28
C GLU A 32 14.71 1.57 -16.02
N SER A 33 14.88 2.65 -15.25
CA SER A 33 14.06 2.92 -14.05
C SER A 33 12.56 3.00 -14.39
N LYS A 34 12.17 3.68 -15.48
CA LYS A 34 10.77 3.72 -15.93
C LYS A 34 10.22 2.32 -16.23
N LYS A 35 11.02 1.45 -16.85
CA LYS A 35 10.61 0.07 -17.14
C LYS A 35 10.41 -0.72 -15.85
N GLU A 36 11.32 -0.62 -14.91
CA GLU A 36 11.21 -1.28 -13.60
C GLU A 36 9.98 -0.82 -12.82
N ILE A 37 9.74 0.50 -12.77
CA ILE A 37 8.54 1.07 -12.15
C ILE A 37 7.28 0.54 -12.83
N THR A 38 7.26 0.48 -14.16
CA THR A 38 6.11 -0.03 -14.92
C THR A 38 5.84 -1.51 -14.60
N ILE A 39 6.89 -2.33 -14.50
CA ILE A 39 6.77 -3.75 -14.12
C ILE A 39 6.19 -3.87 -12.70
N ALA A 40 6.75 -3.12 -11.75
CA ALA A 40 6.28 -3.14 -10.37
C ALA A 40 4.81 -2.73 -10.25
N LEU A 41 4.40 -1.67 -10.95
CA LEU A 41 3.01 -1.21 -10.99
C LEU A 41 2.06 -2.27 -11.57
N ASN A 42 2.47 -2.96 -12.64
CA ASN A 42 1.67 -4.02 -13.23
C ASN A 42 1.49 -5.22 -12.29
N VAL A 43 2.55 -5.62 -11.57
CA VAL A 43 2.47 -6.69 -10.57
C VAL A 43 1.54 -6.31 -9.42
N TRP A 44 1.64 -5.06 -8.94
CA TRP A 44 0.77 -4.54 -7.89
C TRP A 44 -0.69 -4.52 -8.33
N LYS A 45 -0.95 -4.02 -9.55
CA LYS A 45 -2.30 -4.00 -10.13
C LYS A 45 -2.90 -5.41 -10.21
N GLN A 46 -2.16 -6.38 -10.74
CA GLN A 46 -2.63 -7.76 -10.85
C GLN A 46 -2.91 -8.39 -9.48
N SER A 47 -2.07 -8.10 -8.49
CA SER A 47 -2.24 -8.60 -7.13
C SER A 47 -3.49 -8.01 -6.48
N LEU A 48 -3.74 -6.70 -6.67
CA LEU A 48 -4.95 -6.03 -6.17
C LEU A 48 -6.21 -6.56 -6.84
N GLU A 49 -6.20 -6.77 -8.17
CA GLU A 49 -7.32 -7.34 -8.91
C GLU A 49 -7.65 -8.78 -8.45
N THR A 50 -6.62 -9.56 -8.15
CA THR A 50 -6.77 -10.94 -7.65
C THR A 50 -7.41 -10.97 -6.27
N GLU A 51 -6.91 -10.16 -5.33
CA GLU A 51 -7.50 -10.07 -4.00
C GLU A 51 -8.92 -9.49 -4.03
N SER A 52 -9.17 -8.49 -4.87
CA SER A 52 -10.52 -7.95 -5.07
C SER A 52 -11.49 -9.04 -5.54
N ARG A 53 -11.09 -9.88 -6.50
CA ARG A 53 -11.91 -11.01 -6.96
C ARG A 53 -12.15 -12.02 -5.84
N ARG A 54 -11.10 -12.38 -5.11
CA ARG A 54 -11.20 -13.32 -3.97
C ARG A 54 -12.19 -12.81 -2.91
N LEU A 55 -12.14 -11.53 -2.57
CA LEU A 55 -13.05 -10.92 -1.61
C LEU A 55 -14.50 -10.92 -2.12
N GLN A 56 -14.73 -10.62 -3.40
CA GLN A 56 -16.06 -10.67 -4.01
C GLN A 56 -16.68 -12.08 -3.97
N GLU A 57 -15.86 -13.13 -4.06
CA GLU A 57 -16.33 -14.52 -3.95
C GLU A 57 -16.60 -14.94 -2.49
N VAL A 58 -15.75 -14.51 -1.56
CA VAL A 58 -15.81 -14.95 -0.15
C VAL A 58 -16.84 -14.17 0.66
N LEU A 59 -17.00 -12.86 0.44
CA LEU A 59 -17.89 -12.00 1.23
C LEU A 59 -19.35 -12.50 1.27
N PRO A 60 -19.98 -12.87 0.13
CA PRO A 60 -21.35 -13.38 0.15
C PRO A 60 -21.48 -14.70 0.93
N ALA A 61 -20.45 -15.55 0.88
CA ALA A 61 -20.46 -16.82 1.62
C ALA A 61 -20.35 -16.58 3.14
N VAL A 62 -19.51 -15.65 3.56
CA VAL A 62 -19.38 -15.25 4.97
C VAL A 62 -20.66 -14.61 5.46
N GLN A 63 -21.24 -13.69 4.69
CA GLN A 63 -22.50 -13.03 5.03
C GLN A 63 -23.64 -14.05 5.21
N LYS A 64 -23.81 -14.99 4.28
CA LYS A 64 -24.82 -16.06 4.40
C LYS A 64 -24.63 -16.92 5.65
N ARG A 65 -23.38 -17.25 6.01
CA ARG A 65 -23.08 -18.02 7.23
C ARG A 65 -23.40 -17.22 8.49
N TYR A 66 -23.05 -15.93 8.49
CA TYR A 66 -23.39 -15.03 9.58
C TYR A 66 -24.91 -14.93 9.80
N GLU A 67 -25.67 -14.70 8.73
CA GLU A 67 -27.14 -14.65 8.79
C GLU A 67 -27.74 -15.96 9.31
N ALA A 68 -27.19 -17.12 8.92
CA ALA A 68 -27.63 -18.42 9.42
C ALA A 68 -27.36 -18.57 10.93
N LEU A 69 -26.19 -18.16 11.41
CA LEU A 69 -25.84 -18.19 12.83
C LEU A 69 -26.72 -17.26 13.66
N VAL A 70 -27.03 -16.08 13.13
CA VAL A 70 -27.97 -15.12 13.75
C VAL A 70 -29.35 -15.76 13.92
N LYS A 71 -29.89 -16.41 12.89
CA LYS A 71 -31.17 -17.13 13.00
C LYS A 71 -31.12 -18.25 14.03
N GLN A 72 -30.07 -19.07 14.02
CA GLN A 72 -29.91 -20.16 15.00
C GLN A 72 -29.81 -19.63 16.44
N ARG A 73 -29.11 -18.52 16.65
CA ARG A 73 -29.04 -17.84 17.95
C ARG A 73 -30.43 -17.39 18.38
N ASP A 74 -31.19 -16.75 17.50
CA ASP A 74 -32.51 -16.20 17.84
C ASP A 74 -33.51 -17.31 18.18
N GLU A 75 -33.49 -18.41 17.42
CA GLU A 75 -34.28 -19.62 17.73
C GLU A 75 -33.89 -20.23 19.08
N LEU A 76 -32.59 -20.30 19.39
CA LEU A 76 -32.12 -20.80 20.68
C LEU A 76 -32.58 -19.90 21.83
N VAL A 77 -32.46 -18.57 21.69
CA VAL A 77 -32.93 -17.61 22.68
C VAL A 77 -34.44 -17.77 22.90
N GLU A 78 -35.23 -17.93 21.84
CA GLU A 78 -36.66 -18.17 21.95
C GLU A 78 -36.98 -19.47 22.72
N ASN A 79 -36.29 -20.56 22.39
CA ASN A 79 -36.48 -21.85 23.04
C ASN A 79 -36.07 -21.82 24.51
N VAL A 80 -34.95 -21.20 24.84
CA VAL A 80 -34.53 -20.95 26.23
C VAL A 80 -35.59 -20.14 26.96
N ASN A 81 -36.13 -19.09 26.35
CA ASN A 81 -37.15 -18.26 26.96
C ASN A 81 -38.50 -18.95 27.11
N LYS A 82 -38.85 -19.92 26.24
CA LYS A 82 -40.01 -20.81 26.45
C LYS A 82 -39.81 -21.67 27.70
N LEU A 83 -38.64 -22.30 27.85
CA LEU A 83 -38.34 -23.15 29.01
C LEU A 83 -38.30 -22.33 30.31
N ARG A 84 -37.69 -21.14 30.30
CA ARG A 84 -37.64 -20.25 31.47
C ARG A 84 -39.03 -19.82 31.92
N ARG A 85 -39.92 -19.48 30.97
CA ARG A 85 -41.32 -19.16 31.27
C ARG A 85 -42.06 -20.34 31.90
N ALA A 86 -41.84 -21.56 31.42
CA ALA A 86 -42.44 -22.76 32.03
C ALA A 86 -41.99 -22.98 33.48
N LEU A 87 -40.79 -22.50 33.83
CA LEU A 87 -40.23 -22.56 35.18
C LEU A 87 -40.48 -21.29 36.02
N ASN A 88 -41.28 -20.33 35.53
CA ASN A 88 -41.50 -19.01 36.15
C ASN A 88 -40.21 -18.22 36.41
N LEU A 89 -39.20 -18.40 35.56
CA LEU A 89 -37.94 -17.67 35.62
C LEU A 89 -37.98 -16.46 34.69
N ALA A 90 -37.22 -15.42 35.05
CA ALA A 90 -37.05 -14.24 34.20
C ALA A 90 -36.47 -14.62 32.81
N PRO A 91 -36.91 -13.96 31.72
CA PRO A 91 -36.38 -14.19 30.39
C PRO A 91 -34.88 -13.88 30.30
N TYR A 92 -34.19 -14.62 29.44
CA TYR A 92 -32.83 -14.30 29.00
C TYR A 92 -32.88 -13.06 28.08
N PRO A 93 -32.07 -12.03 28.35
CA PRO A 93 -32.06 -10.82 27.55
C PRO A 93 -31.52 -11.10 26.14
N PRO A 94 -32.10 -10.53 25.08
CA PRO A 94 -31.51 -10.58 23.76
C PRO A 94 -30.14 -9.89 23.82
N GLY A 95 -29.08 -10.56 23.38
CA GLY A 95 -27.74 -9.97 23.34
C GLY A 95 -27.74 -8.73 22.44
N GLU A 96 -27.03 -7.69 22.86
CA GLU A 96 -26.83 -6.46 22.09
C GLU A 96 -26.20 -6.83 20.73
N ILE A 97 -26.92 -6.59 19.64
CA ILE A 97 -26.38 -6.76 18.29
C ILE A 97 -25.49 -5.55 18.05
N LEU A 98 -24.18 -5.75 18.07
CA LEU A 98 -23.26 -4.75 17.51
C LEU A 98 -23.55 -4.68 16.01
N ASP A 99 -24.15 -3.58 15.58
CA ASP A 99 -24.49 -3.35 14.18
C ASP A 99 -23.19 -3.32 13.37
N LEU A 100 -23.04 -4.27 12.45
CA LEU A 100 -21.85 -4.36 11.59
C LEU A 100 -21.74 -3.17 10.63
N ASP A 101 -22.83 -2.43 10.43
CA ASP A 101 -22.87 -1.19 9.65
C ASP A 101 -22.09 -0.03 10.33
N ASP A 102 -21.83 -0.13 11.64
CA ASP A 102 -21.06 0.89 12.38
C ASP A 102 -19.54 0.64 12.36
N VAL A 103 -19.11 -0.47 11.73
CA VAL A 103 -17.71 -0.69 11.40
C VAL A 103 -17.39 0.11 10.15
N LYS A 104 -17.11 1.41 10.34
CA LYS A 104 -16.40 2.24 9.37
C LYS A 104 -15.06 1.58 9.03
N THR A 105 -15.08 0.67 8.06
CA THR A 105 -13.87 0.28 7.35
C THR A 105 -13.31 1.56 6.74
N ALA A 106 -12.05 1.84 7.00
CA ALA A 106 -11.34 3.07 6.60
C ALA A 106 -11.16 3.22 5.08
N THR A 107 -12.05 2.63 4.28
CA THR A 107 -12.07 2.60 2.83
C THR A 107 -13.25 3.38 2.24
N SER A 108 -13.95 4.22 3.00
CA SER A 108 -14.89 5.19 2.44
C SER A 108 -14.14 6.37 1.79
N PHE A 109 -13.40 6.10 0.72
CA PHE A 109 -13.10 7.15 -0.25
C PHE A 109 -14.37 7.36 -1.07
N SER A 110 -15.14 8.38 -0.70
CA SER A 110 -16.25 8.88 -1.50
C SER A 110 -15.70 9.35 -2.84
N MET A 111 -15.96 8.59 -3.91
CA MET A 111 -15.53 8.87 -5.29
C MET A 111 -16.44 9.92 -5.94
N ASP A 112 -16.75 10.99 -5.21
CA ASP A 112 -17.61 12.10 -5.62
C ASP A 112 -16.95 13.43 -5.20
N SER A 113 -15.73 13.67 -5.69
CA SER A 113 -15.09 15.00 -5.82
C SER A 113 -13.66 14.79 -6.28
N VAL A 114 -13.50 14.45 -7.56
CA VAL A 114 -12.21 14.53 -8.27
C VAL A 114 -12.27 15.63 -9.33
N GLU A 115 -12.69 16.81 -8.91
CA GLU A 115 -12.33 18.05 -9.59
C GLU A 115 -11.64 18.94 -8.54
N ASP A 116 -10.47 19.48 -8.90
CA ASP A 116 -9.67 20.45 -8.13
C ASP A 116 -8.68 20.00 -7.05
N PHE A 117 -7.85 18.97 -7.33
CA PHE A 117 -6.50 18.92 -6.72
C PHE A 117 -5.42 18.57 -7.74
N SER A 118 -5.19 19.51 -8.66
CA SER A 118 -3.87 19.69 -9.26
C SER A 118 -2.92 20.16 -8.15
N SER A 119 -1.76 19.52 -8.02
CA SER A 119 -0.63 19.83 -7.13
C SER A 119 -0.71 19.39 -5.65
N VAL A 120 -0.53 18.08 -5.41
CA VAL A 120 0.10 17.62 -4.15
C VAL A 120 1.19 16.60 -4.48
N SER A 121 2.42 17.09 -4.58
CA SER A 121 3.64 16.29 -4.67
C SER A 121 4.04 15.85 -3.26
N THR A 122 3.92 14.55 -2.96
CA THR A 122 4.39 13.95 -1.71
C THR A 122 5.65 13.14 -1.99
N CYS A 123 6.80 13.82 -2.01
CA CYS A 123 8.08 13.14 -1.83
C CYS A 123 8.26 12.85 -0.33
N SER A 124 7.97 11.63 0.10
CA SER A 124 8.38 11.16 1.43
C SER A 124 9.90 11.02 1.48
N SER A 125 10.55 11.78 2.35
CA SER A 125 12.00 11.71 2.58
C SER A 125 12.37 10.39 3.26
N LEU A 126 13.41 9.72 2.75
CA LEU A 126 14.04 8.55 3.36
C LEU A 126 14.63 8.92 4.74
N PRO A 127 14.55 8.03 5.76
CA PRO A 127 15.16 8.29 7.06
C PRO A 127 16.69 8.26 6.94
N THR A 128 17.33 9.35 7.38
CA THR A 128 18.78 9.47 7.51
C THR A 128 19.24 8.63 8.69
N SER A 129 19.98 7.55 8.45
CA SER A 129 20.67 6.81 9.51
C SER A 129 21.83 7.64 10.04
N GLN A 130 21.60 8.37 11.13
CA GLN A 130 22.67 8.89 11.97
C GLN A 130 23.38 7.72 12.65
N VAL A 131 24.57 7.35 12.16
CA VAL A 131 25.53 6.58 12.95
C VAL A 131 26.23 7.56 13.87
N ASN A 132 25.77 7.64 15.12
CA ASN A 132 26.49 8.25 16.22
C ASN A 132 26.85 7.13 17.20
N ASN A 133 28.13 6.83 17.36
CA ASN A 133 28.67 6.22 18.57
C ASN A 133 30.13 6.63 18.70
N ASN A 134 30.35 7.64 19.54
CA ASN A 134 31.65 8.06 20.01
C ASN A 134 32.28 7.00 20.92
N GLN A 135 33.56 6.71 20.64
CA GLN A 135 34.69 6.52 21.56
C GLN A 135 34.46 5.82 22.92
N SER A 136 35.19 4.72 23.11
CA SER A 136 35.95 4.48 24.34
C SER A 136 37.27 3.80 24.02
N GLU A 137 38.31 4.64 23.91
CA GLU A 137 39.69 4.42 24.34
C GLU A 137 39.75 3.62 25.68
N LYS A 138 40.72 2.74 26.05
CA LYS A 138 42.13 2.49 25.67
C LYS A 138 42.64 1.28 26.54
N PRO A 139 43.95 1.14 26.87
CA PRO A 139 44.88 0.11 26.41
C PRO A 139 45.25 -0.98 27.47
N GLN A 140 45.88 -2.08 27.02
CA GLN A 140 47.15 -2.59 27.57
C GLN A 140 47.77 -3.62 26.63
#